data_AF-A0A0F9ND18-F1
#
_entry.id   AF-A0A0F9ND18-F1
#
_cell.length_a   1.000
_cell.length_b   1.000
_cell.length_c   1.000
_cell.angle_alpha   90.00
_cell.angle_beta   90.00
_cell.angle_gamma   90.00
#
_symmetry.space_group_name_H-M   'P 1'
#
loop_
_entity.id
_entity.type
_entity.pdbx_description
1 polymer ?
#
loop_
_entity_poly.entity_id
_entity_poly.type
_entity_poly.pdbx_seq_one_letter_code
_entity_poly.pdbx_strand_id
1 'polypeptide(L)' 'MDYKSHTKEEITQALKDGKEVWRLDTGNSGEDDMLIGTHDEVVADILHHHELDTLPEGWTLTITA' A
#
# COMPACT_ATOMS: atom_id res chain seq x y z
N MET A 1 -0.61 13.66 -5.69
CA MET A 1 0.21 12.55 -6.20
C MET A 1 -0.77 11.41 -6.42
N ASP A 2 -0.92 10.94 -7.67
CA ASP A 2 -1.91 9.94 -8.05
C ASP A 2 -1.48 8.56 -7.54
N TYR A 3 -2.26 8.01 -6.61
CA TYR A 3 -2.20 6.62 -6.17
C TYR A 3 -2.28 5.71 -7.40
N LYS A 4 -1.22 4.95 -7.60
CA LYS A 4 -1.15 3.95 -8.65
C LYS A 4 -0.87 2.63 -7.98
N SER A 5 -1.82 1.72 -8.06
CA SER A 5 -1.58 0.30 -7.85
C SER A 5 -0.32 -0.09 -8.65
N HIS A 6 0.77 -0.41 -7.95
CA HIS A 6 2.01 -0.71 -8.62
C HIS A 6 1.84 -1.99 -9.43
N THR A 7 2.39 -1.98 -10.65
CA THR A 7 2.36 -3.17 -11.48
C THR A 7 3.22 -4.28 -10.86
N LYS A 8 2.93 -5.54 -11.19
CA LYS A 8 3.71 -6.70 -10.70
C LYS A 8 5.23 -6.55 -10.96
N GLU A 9 5.61 -5.86 -12.02
CA GLU A 9 7.01 -5.59 -12.38
C GLU A 9 7.67 -4.62 -11.39
N GLU A 10 7.00 -3.54 -11.02
CA GLU A 10 7.49 -2.58 -10.03
C GLU A 10 7.64 -3.21 -8.64
N ILE A 11 6.69 -4.07 -8.27
CA ILE A 11 6.74 -4.81 -7.00
C ILE A 11 7.91 -5.80 -6.99
N THR A 12 8.10 -6.51 -8.10
CA THR A 12 9.22 -7.44 -8.24
C THR A 12 10.55 -6.70 -8.20
N GLN A 13 10.64 -5.50 -8.77
CA GLN A 13 11.83 -4.67 -8.66
C GLN A 13 12.04 -4.15 -7.24
N ALA A 14 10.99 -3.70 -6.55
CA ALA A 14 11.07 -3.25 -5.18
C ALA A 14 11.59 -4.34 -4.24
N LEU A 15 11.06 -5.56 -4.36
CA LEU A 15 11.54 -6.72 -3.61
C LEU A 15 13.02 -7.03 -3.93
N LYS A 16 13.45 -6.88 -5.19
CA LYS A 16 14.85 -7.06 -5.60
C LYS A 16 15.78 -5.97 -5.05
N ASP A 17 15.30 -4.74 -4.96
CA ASP A 17 16.02 -3.61 -4.35
C ASP A 17 16.02 -3.68 -2.81
N GLY A 18 15.35 -4.67 -2.21
CA GLY A 18 15.22 -4.82 -0.77
C GLY A 18 14.28 -3.80 -0.13
N LYS A 19 13.35 -3.24 -0.92
CA LYS A 19 12.31 -2.35 -0.42
C LYS A 19 11.15 -3.14 0.15
N GLU A 20 10.55 -2.60 1.20
CA GLU A 20 9.35 -3.16 1.81
C GLU A 20 8.15 -2.94 0.89
N VAL A 21 7.35 -3.99 0.73
CA VAL A 21 6.13 -3.96 -0.06
C VAL A 21 4.96 -4.28 0.87
N TRP A 22 3.93 -3.46 0.82
CA TRP A 22 2.76 -3.52 1.68
C TRP A 22 1.53 -3.76 0.84
N ARG A 23 0.71 -4.71 1.29
CA ARG A 23 -0.62 -4.96 0.74
C ARG A 23 -1.65 -4.29 1.62
N LEU A 24 -2.45 -3.41 1.05
CA LEU A 24 -3.64 -2.84 1.67
C LEU A 24 -4.83 -3.75 1.39
N ASP A 25 -5.39 -4.31 2.45
CA ASP A 25 -6.66 -5.03 2.43
C ASP A 25 -7.75 -4.10 2.97
N THR A 26 -8.70 -3.72 2.12
CA THR A 26 -9.81 -2.82 2.47
C THR A 26 -11.07 -3.59 2.94
N GLY A 27 -10.94 -4.88 3.25
CA GLY A 27 -11.98 -5.70 3.91
C GLY A 27 -13.19 -6.11 3.07
N ASN A 28 -13.48 -5.45 1.94
CA ASN A 28 -14.49 -5.88 0.94
C ASN A 28 -14.65 -4.95 -0.26
N SER A 29 -13.89 -3.84 -0.35
CA SER A 29 -14.06 -2.86 -1.45
C SER A 29 -13.45 -3.32 -2.78
N GLY A 30 -12.80 -4.49 -2.82
CA GLY A 30 -12.28 -5.11 -4.05
C GLY A 30 -11.01 -4.46 -4.61
N GLU A 31 -10.48 -3.44 -3.92
CA GLU A 31 -9.21 -2.80 -4.23
C GLU A 31 -8.17 -3.30 -3.24
N ASP A 32 -7.53 -4.41 -3.63
CA ASP A 32 -6.28 -4.89 -3.05
C ASP A 32 -5.13 -4.09 -3.67
N ASP A 33 -4.64 -3.08 -2.97
CA ASP A 33 -3.52 -2.28 -3.46
C ASP A 33 -2.19 -2.75 -2.90
N MET A 34 -1.16 -2.60 -3.74
CA MET A 34 0.21 -2.94 -3.39
C MET A 34 1.05 -1.68 -3.46
N LEU A 35 1.66 -1.35 -2.33
CA LEU A 35 2.38 -0.10 -2.08
C LEU A 35 3.84 -0.44 -1.75
N ILE A 36 4.75 0.42 -2.21
CA ILE A 36 6.19 0.22 -2.04
C ILE A 36 6.73 1.37 -1.20
N GLY A 37 7.34 1.05 -0.06
CA GLY A 37 7.87 2.06 0.84
C GLY A 37 7.91 1.60 2.29
N THR A 38 8.35 2.49 3.17
CA THR A 38 8.29 2.22 4.61
C THR A 38 6.85 2.26 5.11
N HIS A 39 6.57 1.62 6.25
CA HIS A 39 5.22 1.61 6.84
C HIS A 39 4.62 3.03 6.98
N ASP A 40 5.40 4.00 7.44
CA ASP A 40 4.94 5.38 7.64
C ASP A 40 4.59 6.08 6.31
N GLU A 41 5.47 5.95 5.30
CA GLU A 41 5.22 6.49 3.96
C GLU A 41 3.98 5.88 3.32
N VAL A 42 3.84 4.57 3.43
CA VAL A 42 2.70 3.82 2.89
C VAL A 42 1.40 4.26 3.55
N VAL A 43 1.37 4.36 4.89
CA VAL A 43 0.19 4.85 5.61
C VAL A 43 -0.12 6.29 5.20
N ALA A 44 0.87 7.18 5.16
CA ALA A 44 0.66 8.56 4.75
C ALA A 44 0.10 8.68 3.33
N ASP A 45 0.58 7.86 2.39
CA ASP A 45 0.11 7.83 1.01
C ASP A 45 -1.35 7.37 0.91
N ILE A 46 -1.71 6.29 1.62
CA ILE A 46 -3.08 5.78 1.70
C ILE A 46 -4.02 6.85 2.27
N LEU A 47 -3.64 7.46 3.39
CA LEU A 47 -4.43 8.50 4.05
C LEU A 47 -4.60 9.72 3.15
N HIS A 48 -3.53 10.15 2.49
CA HIS A 48 -3.58 11.28 1.56
C HIS A 48 -4.43 10.96 0.33
N HIS A 49 -4.33 9.74 -0.21
CA HIS A 49 -5.07 9.34 -1.39
C HIS A 49 -6.58 9.26 -1.15
N HIS A 50 -6.98 8.63 -0.05
CA HIS A 50 -8.38 8.46 0.30
C HIS A 50 -8.97 9.65 1.06
N GLU A 51 -8.19 10.73 1.24
CA GLU A 51 -8.56 11.92 2.02
C GLU A 51 -9.01 11.57 3.46
N LEU A 52 -8.32 10.62 4.09
CA LEU A 52 -8.58 10.12 5.44
C LEU A 52 -7.57 10.64 6.44
N ASP A 53 -8.01 10.89 7.67
CA ASP A 53 -7.13 11.28 8.79
C ASP A 53 -6.47 10.06 9.45
N THR A 54 -7.15 8.92 9.44
CA THR A 54 -6.70 7.65 10.04
C THR A 54 -7.22 6.44 9.27
N LEU A 55 -6.50 5.32 9.34
CA LEU A 55 -6.94 4.06 8.74
C LEU A 55 -8.26 3.61 9.40
N PRO A 56 -9.33 3.41 8.62
CA PRO A 56 -10.63 3.02 9.16
C PRO A 56 -10.62 1.57 9.65
N GLU A 57 -11.52 1.27 10.59
CA GLU A 57 -11.66 -0.08 11.14
C GLU A 57 -12.06 -1.06 10.03
N GLY A 58 -11.19 -2.02 9.75
CA GLY A 58 -11.34 -3.00 8.67
C GLY A 58 -10.29 -2.88 7.57
N TRP A 59 -9.47 -1.83 7.58
CA TRP A 59 -8.31 -1.74 6.69
C TRP A 59 -7.09 -2.37 7.36
N THR A 60 -6.43 -3.26 6.63
CA THR A 60 -5.31 -4.03 7.16
C THR A 60 -4.13 -3.91 6.22
N LEU A 61 -2.98 -3.51 6.76
CA LEU A 61 -1.72 -3.48 6.02
C LEU A 61 -0.90 -4.72 6.36
N THR A 62 -0.60 -5.50 5.34
CA THR A 62 0.21 -6.72 5.48
C THR A 62 1.48 -6.58 4.67
N ILE A 63 2.64 -6.75 5.30
CA ILE A 63 3.92 -6.79 4.59
C ILE A 63 3.99 -8.07 3.74
N THR A 64 4.33 -7.93 2.47
CA THR A 64 4.69 -9.08 1.63
C THR A 64 6.21 -9.17 1.60
N ALA A 65 6.73 -10.28 2.17
CA ALA A 65 8.16 -10.58 2.22
C ALA A 65 8.68 -11.16 0.89
#